data_AF-A0A646P045-F1
#
_entry.id   AF-A0A646P045-F1
#
_cell.length_a   1.000
_cell.length_b   1.000
_cell.length_c   1.000
_cell.angle_alpha   90.00
_cell.angle_beta   90.00
_cell.angle_gamma   90.00
#
_symmetry.space_group_name_H-M   'P 1'
#
loop_
_entity.id
_entity.type
_entity.pdbx_description
1 polymer ?
#
loop_
_entity_poly.entity_id
_entity_poly.type
_entity_poly.pdbx_seq_one_letter_code
_entity_poly.pdbx_strand_id
1 'polypeptide(L)'
;MEDISFDRISQATGLLITRASFEFTLRLQNEEQQRQYAQALEVATLIYEDAHEHGGSTTAAASDEWARLNKLIAFWASMAELATPKRRGWFGRKEIHFMSRTTLLRALSPDAEIIRSGELR
;
A
#
# COMPACT_ATOMS: atom_id res chain seq x y z
N MET A 1 -8.54 16.88 6.52
CA MET A 1 -8.19 15.48 6.28
C MET A 1 -8.91 14.72 7.36
N GLU A 2 -10.08 14.17 7.05
CA GLU A 2 -10.87 13.35 7.98
C GLU A 2 -9.95 12.29 8.61
N ASP A 3 -10.22 11.93 9.87
CA ASP A 3 -9.42 10.92 10.58
C ASP A 3 -9.50 9.59 9.81
N ILE A 4 -8.43 9.27 9.08
CA ILE A 4 -8.27 7.99 8.41
C ILE A 4 -8.30 6.90 9.50
N SER A 5 -9.35 6.08 9.48
CA SER A 5 -9.47 4.95 10.39
C SER A 5 -8.71 3.76 9.83
N PHE A 6 -7.48 3.59 10.31
CA PHE A 6 -6.60 2.48 9.94
C PHE A 6 -7.18 1.10 10.29
N ASP A 7 -7.99 1.02 11.34
CA ASP A 7 -8.66 -0.23 11.73
C ASP A 7 -9.71 -0.64 10.69
N ARG A 8 -10.55 0.31 10.23
CA ARG A 8 -11.55 0.07 9.17
C ARG A 8 -10.90 -0.37 7.87
N ILE A 9 -9.84 0.35 7.46
CA ILE A 9 -9.06 0.01 6.27
C ILE A 9 -8.44 -1.39 6.39
N SER A 10 -7.90 -1.73 7.56
CA SER A 10 -7.27 -3.03 7.77
C SER A 10 -8.29 -4.17 7.71
N GLN A 11 -9.49 -3.96 8.26
CA GLN A 11 -10.60 -4.92 8.15
C GLN A 11 -11.06 -5.10 6.71
N ALA A 12 -11.25 -4.00 5.97
CA ALA A 12 -11.71 -4.05 4.59
C ALA A 12 -10.69 -4.74 3.68
N THR A 13 -9.42 -4.35 3.76
CA THR A 13 -8.38 -4.84 2.84
C THR A 13 -7.78 -6.19 3.27
N GLY A 14 -7.97 -6.60 4.52
CA GLY A 14 -7.30 -7.76 5.11
C GLY A 14 -5.78 -7.55 5.31
N LEU A 15 -5.28 -6.33 5.12
CA LEU A 15 -3.87 -5.97 5.32
C LEU A 15 -3.71 -5.21 6.62
N LEU A 16 -2.62 -5.44 7.36
CA LEU A 16 -2.31 -4.64 8.54
C LEU A 16 -1.78 -3.27 8.08
N ILE A 17 -2.68 -2.28 7.97
CA ILE A 17 -2.33 -0.91 7.60
C ILE A 17 -2.30 -0.05 8.87
N THR A 18 -1.10 0.22 9.36
CA THR A 18 -0.84 1.19 10.43
C THR A 18 -0.51 2.56 9.84
N ARG A 19 -0.55 3.62 10.65
CA ARG A 19 -0.05 4.95 10.25
C ARG A 19 1.36 4.88 9.66
N ALA A 20 2.27 4.18 10.35
CA ALA A 20 3.66 4.06 9.91
C ALA A 20 3.80 3.32 8.56
N SER A 21 3.05 2.24 8.35
CA SER A 21 3.10 1.50 7.08
C SER A 21 2.43 2.26 5.94
N PHE A 22 1.36 3.02 6.23
CA PHE A 22 0.71 3.90 5.27
C PHE A 22 1.66 5.01 4.83
N GLU A 23 2.22 5.76 5.78
CA GLU A 23 3.20 6.81 5.50
C GLU A 23 4.40 6.25 4.72
N PHE A 24 4.92 5.09 5.12
CA PHE A 24 6.01 4.43 4.38
C PHE A 24 5.63 4.09 2.94
N THR A 25 4.41 3.59 2.71
CA THR A 25 3.91 3.26 1.38
C THR A 25 3.80 4.50 0.49
N LEU A 26 3.39 5.65 1.04
CA LEU A 26 3.33 6.93 0.29
C LEU A 26 4.71 7.39 -0.18
N ARG A 27 5.78 7.11 0.57
CA ARG A 27 7.16 7.47 0.17
C ARG A 27 7.66 6.72 -1.06
N LEU A 28 7.00 5.61 -1.42
CA LEU A 28 7.28 4.83 -2.62
C LEU A 28 6.60 5.41 -3.88
N GLN A 29 5.78 6.44 -3.71
CA GLN A 29 4.86 6.95 -4.71
C GLN A 29 5.18 8.40 -5.05
N ASN A 30 4.81 8.84 -6.27
CA ASN A 30 4.68 10.26 -6.58
C ASN A 30 3.31 10.80 -6.10
N GLU A 31 3.11 12.11 -6.13
CA GLU A 31 1.90 12.75 -5.58
C GLU A 31 0.59 12.24 -6.20
N GLU A 32 0.59 11.94 -7.50
CA GLU A 32 -0.59 11.42 -8.19
C GLU A 32 -0.90 9.99 -7.72
N GLN A 33 0.12 9.14 -7.61
CA GLN A 33 -0.02 7.79 -7.09
C GLN A 33 -0.49 7.79 -5.63
N GLN A 34 -0.02 8.75 -4.81
CA GLN A 34 -0.47 8.92 -3.41
C GLN A 34 -1.97 9.21 -3.33
N ARG A 35 -2.48 10.12 -4.17
CA ARG A 35 -3.92 10.42 -4.25
C ARG A 35 -4.73 9.19 -4.68
N GLN A 36 -4.27 8.50 -5.72
CA GLN A 36 -4.94 7.29 -6.23
C GLN A 36 -4.97 6.17 -5.18
N TYR A 37 -3.88 5.99 -4.43
CA TYR A 37 -3.80 4.97 -3.38
C TYR A 37 -4.71 5.30 -2.19
N ALA A 38 -4.71 6.55 -1.72
CA ALA A 38 -5.60 6.98 -0.64
C ALA A 38 -7.08 6.81 -1.01
N GLN A 39 -7.46 7.26 -2.22
CA GLN A 39 -8.81 7.07 -2.74
C GLN A 39 -9.15 5.58 -2.88
N ALA A 40 -8.20 4.75 -3.31
CA ALA A 40 -8.43 3.31 -3.44
C ALA A 40 -8.73 2.64 -2.10
N LEU A 41 -8.01 2.99 -1.04
CA LEU A 41 -8.27 2.48 0.31
C LEU A 41 -9.64 2.93 0.82
N GLU A 42 -10.00 4.19 0.59
CA GLU A 42 -11.30 4.74 0.98
C GLU A 42 -12.45 4.03 0.27
N VAL A 43 -12.41 3.94 -1.06
CA VAL A 43 -13.48 3.30 -1.85
C VAL A 43 -13.57 1.80 -1.55
N ALA A 44 -12.44 1.11 -1.36
CA ALA A 44 -12.45 -0.29 -0.94
C ALA A 44 -13.13 -0.44 0.43
N THR A 45 -12.81 0.44 1.38
CA THR A 45 -13.45 0.42 2.71
C THR A 45 -14.96 0.61 2.60
N LEU A 46 -15.42 1.57 1.78
CA LEU A 46 -16.84 1.80 1.55
C LEU A 46 -17.56 0.59 0.92
N ILE A 47 -16.95 -0.04 -0.11
CA ILE A 47 -17.52 -1.24 -0.74
C ILE A 47 -17.64 -2.38 0.27
N TYR A 48 -16.60 -2.58 1.09
CA TYR A 48 -16.59 -3.64 2.10
C TYR A 48 -17.69 -3.43 3.16
N GLU A 49 -17.84 -2.20 3.64
CA GLU A 49 -18.84 -1.87 4.66
C GLU A 49 -20.26 -1.97 4.12
N ASP A 50 -20.50 -1.44 2.92
CA ASP A 50 -21.80 -1.60 2.22
C ASP A 50 -22.14 -3.08 2.05
N ALA A 51 -21.18 -3.90 1.60
CA ALA A 51 -21.37 -5.33 1.49
C ALA A 51 -21.67 -5.98 2.85
N HIS A 52 -20.98 -5.56 3.92
CA HIS A 52 -21.19 -6.09 5.27
C HIS A 52 -22.60 -5.78 5.79
N GLU A 53 -23.07 -4.54 5.61
CA GLU A 53 -24.42 -4.11 5.99
C GLU A 53 -25.51 -4.87 5.21
N HIS A 54 -25.22 -5.28 3.97
CA HIS A 54 -26.14 -6.01 3.10
C HIS A 54 -25.87 -7.53 3.05
N GLY A 55 -25.30 -8.11 4.11
CA GLY A 55 -25.16 -9.58 4.25
C GLY A 55 -24.22 -10.23 3.24
N GLY A 56 -23.22 -9.50 2.77
CA GLY A 56 -22.25 -9.93 1.76
C GLY A 56 -22.67 -9.68 0.31
N SER A 57 -23.83 -9.06 0.08
CA SER A 57 -24.30 -8.71 -1.27
C SER A 57 -23.61 -7.44 -1.80
N THR A 58 -23.23 -7.43 -3.07
CA THR A 58 -22.66 -6.24 -3.74
C THR A 58 -23.23 -6.11 -5.15
N THR A 59 -23.21 -4.89 -5.72
CA THR A 59 -23.55 -4.69 -7.13
C THR A 59 -22.44 -5.18 -8.05
N ALA A 60 -22.77 -5.52 -9.31
CA ALA A 60 -21.74 -5.91 -10.29
C ALA A 60 -20.66 -4.83 -10.48
N ALA A 61 -21.06 -3.55 -10.51
CA ALA A 61 -20.14 -2.42 -10.61
C ALA A 61 -19.19 -2.33 -9.41
N ALA A 62 -19.71 -2.55 -8.19
CA ALA A 62 -18.89 -2.57 -6.97
C ALA A 62 -17.91 -3.76 -6.97
N SER A 63 -18.35 -4.93 -7.43
CA SER A 63 -17.49 -6.11 -7.56
C SER A 63 -16.34 -5.90 -8.56
N ASP A 64 -16.61 -5.30 -9.71
CA ASP A 64 -15.58 -5.01 -10.72
C ASP A 64 -14.58 -3.97 -10.20
N GLU A 65 -15.09 -2.91 -9.56
CA GLU A 65 -14.25 -1.88 -8.97
C GLU A 65 -13.40 -2.44 -7.82
N TRP A 66 -13.97 -3.27 -6.96
CA TRP A 66 -13.24 -3.98 -5.91
C TRP A 66 -12.04 -4.76 -6.45
N ALA A 67 -12.22 -5.50 -7.56
CA ALA A 67 -11.13 -6.25 -8.18
C ALA A 67 -10.00 -5.34 -8.69
N ARG A 68 -10.33 -4.16 -9.21
CA ARG A 68 -9.36 -3.14 -9.65
C ARG A 68 -8.61 -2.54 -8.45
N LEU A 69 -9.35 -2.12 -7.42
CA LEU A 69 -8.80 -1.51 -6.22
C LEU A 69 -7.88 -2.47 -5.46
N ASN A 70 -8.27 -3.73 -5.30
CA ASN A 70 -7.46 -4.73 -4.63
C ASN A 70 -6.12 -4.98 -5.32
N LYS A 71 -6.07 -4.96 -6.66
CA LYS A 71 -4.80 -5.08 -7.39
C LYS A 71 -3.87 -3.92 -7.09
N LEU A 72 -4.41 -2.69 -7.07
CA LEU A 72 -3.63 -1.49 -6.76
C LEU A 72 -3.12 -1.51 -5.31
N ILE A 73 -3.99 -1.86 -4.36
CA ILE A 73 -3.65 -1.93 -2.93
C ILE A 73 -2.60 -3.02 -2.68
N ALA A 74 -2.79 -4.21 -3.23
CA ALA A 74 -1.85 -5.32 -3.10
C ALA A 74 -0.49 -5.04 -3.76
N PHE A 75 -0.48 -4.34 -4.90
CA PHE A 75 0.76 -3.89 -5.53
C PHE A 75 1.58 -3.02 -4.59
N TRP A 76 0.97 -1.99 -4.01
CA TRP A 76 1.67 -1.07 -3.10
C TRP A 76 2.09 -1.74 -1.80
N ALA A 77 1.26 -2.63 -1.25
CA ALA A 77 1.63 -3.44 -0.09
C ALA A 77 2.88 -4.31 -0.39
N SER A 78 2.94 -4.91 -1.58
CA SER A 78 4.09 -5.71 -2.02
C SER A 78 5.36 -4.85 -2.19
N MET A 79 5.23 -3.64 -2.73
CA MET A 79 6.36 -2.71 -2.84
C MET A 79 6.87 -2.28 -1.45
N ALA A 80 5.97 -2.02 -0.51
CA ALA A 80 6.32 -1.70 0.87
C ALA A 80 7.02 -2.85 1.57
N GLU A 81 6.57 -4.09 1.37
CA GLU A 81 7.26 -5.25 1.93
C GLU A 81 8.68 -5.40 1.36
N LEU A 82 8.85 -5.24 0.04
CA LEU A 82 10.16 -5.27 -0.61
C LEU A 82 11.09 -4.16 -0.12
N ALA A 83 10.54 -2.98 0.14
CA ALA A 83 11.28 -1.81 0.60
C ALA A 83 11.59 -1.86 2.11
N THR A 84 10.99 -2.78 2.86
CA THR A 84 11.23 -2.90 4.31
C THR A 84 12.60 -3.51 4.58
N PRO A 85 13.52 -2.80 5.28
CA PRO A 85 14.83 -3.33 5.62
C PRO A 85 14.72 -4.55 6.56
N LYS A 86 15.34 -5.67 6.17
CA LYS A 86 15.36 -6.91 6.97
C LYS A 86 16.74 -7.06 7.64
N ARG A 87 16.79 -7.64 8.84
CA ARG A 87 18.05 -7.90 9.56
C ARG A 87 18.79 -9.05 8.89
N ARG A 88 20.06 -8.86 8.54
CA ARG A 88 20.86 -9.90 7.86
C ARG A 88 22.00 -10.43 8.74
N GLY A 89 21.87 -11.66 9.23
CA GLY A 89 22.87 -12.31 10.09
C GLY A 89 22.72 -11.99 11.59
N TRP A 90 23.54 -12.63 12.43
CA TRP A 90 23.38 -12.62 13.90
C TRP A 90 23.56 -11.22 14.51
N PHE A 91 24.44 -10.39 13.94
CA PHE A 91 24.66 -8.97 14.31
C PHE A 91 24.30 -8.00 13.17
N GLY A 92 23.42 -8.42 12.27
CA GLY A 92 23.14 -7.73 11.01
C GLY A 92 22.66 -6.30 11.13
N ARG A 93 23.17 -5.43 10.26
CA ARG A 93 22.51 -4.16 9.93
C ARG A 93 21.17 -4.46 9.24
N LYS A 94 20.19 -3.58 9.45
CA LYS A 94 18.92 -3.63 8.70
C LYS A 94 19.17 -3.04 7.32
N GLU A 95 18.99 -3.84 6.27
CA GLU A 95 19.20 -3.42 4.89
C GLU A 95 18.11 -3.97 3.97
N ILE A 96 17.82 -3.23 2.90
CA ILE A 96 16.98 -3.70 1.80
C ILE A 96 17.83 -4.63 0.93
N HIS A 97 17.35 -5.85 0.70
CA HIS A 97 18.05 -6.86 -0.09
C HIS A 97 18.33 -6.35 -1.51
N PHE A 98 19.51 -6.68 -2.07
CA PHE A 98 19.96 -6.16 -3.37
C PHE A 98 18.96 -6.40 -4.51
N MET A 99 18.38 -7.61 -4.58
CA MET A 99 17.36 -7.92 -5.59
C MET A 99 16.10 -7.07 -5.41
N SER A 100 15.68 -6.82 -4.16
CA SER A 100 14.54 -5.95 -3.86
C SER A 100 14.81 -4.52 -4.30
N ARG A 101 16.03 -3.99 -4.05
CA ARG A 101 16.43 -2.66 -4.54
C ARG A 101 16.32 -2.56 -6.06
N THR A 102 16.81 -3.55 -6.79
CA THR A 102 16.76 -3.56 -8.26
C THR A 102 15.33 -3.58 -8.77
N THR A 103 14.45 -4.37 -8.16
CA THR A 103 13.01 -4.38 -8.48
C THR A 103 12.37 -3.02 -8.21
N LEU A 104 12.62 -2.43 -7.04
CA LEU A 104 12.06 -1.13 -6.65
C LEU A 104 12.54 -0.01 -7.60
N LEU A 105 13.82 0.03 -7.95
CA LEU A 105 14.36 1.02 -8.90
C LEU A 105 13.74 0.93 -10.31
N ARG A 106 13.18 -0.22 -10.70
CA ARG A 106 12.49 -0.40 -11.98
C ARG A 106 10.99 -0.13 -11.89
N ALA A 107 10.38 -0.41 -10.74
CA ALA A 107 8.94 -0.35 -10.56
C ALA A 107 8.45 1.04 -10.10
N LEU A 108 9.24 1.72 -9.26
CA LEU A 108 8.85 2.98 -8.66
C LEU A 108 9.10 4.16 -9.61
N SER A 109 8.27 5.20 -9.47
CA SER A 109 8.47 6.47 -10.18
C SER A 109 9.80 7.10 -9.76
N PRO A 110 10.60 7.67 -10.68
CA PRO A 110 11.83 8.41 -10.33
C PRO A 110 11.61 9.54 -9.31
N ASP A 111 10.39 10.07 -9.25
CA ASP A 111 10.01 11.17 -8.35
C ASP A 111 9.58 10.70 -6.95
N ALA A 112 9.45 9.38 -6.75
CA ALA A 112 9.16 8.81 -5.43
C ALA A 112 10.19 9.28 -4.40
N GLU A 113 9.73 9.67 -3.22
CA GLU A 113 10.59 10.23 -2.16
C GLU A 113 11.74 9.29 -1.79
N ILE A 114 11.46 7.98 -1.71
CA ILE A 114 12.48 6.98 -1.37
C ILE A 114 13.61 6.90 -2.42
N ILE A 115 13.33 7.25 -3.69
CA ILE A 115 14.36 7.36 -4.74
C ILE A 115 15.11 8.67 -4.59
N ARG A 116 14.39 9.79 -4.45
CA ARG A 116 14.99 11.14 -4.38
C ARG A 116 15.88 11.34 -3.16
N SER A 117 15.51 10.76 -2.02
CA SER A 117 16.30 10.76 -0.78
C SER A 117 17.56 9.90 -0.84
N GLY A 118 17.66 8.99 -1.81
CA GLY A 118 18.79 8.06 -1.93
C GLY A 118 18.70 6.84 -1.01
N GLU A 119 17.59 6.62 -0.30
CA GLU A 119 17.42 5.47 0.61
C GLU A 119 17.49 4.10 -0.10
N LEU A 120 17.21 4.05 -1.41
CA LEU A 120 17.36 2.85 -2.23
C LEU A 120 18.75 2.67 -2.87
N ARG A 121 19.69 3.60 -2.66
CA ARG A 121 21.04 3.56 -3.26
C ARG A 121 22.06 2.81 -2.39
#